data_AF-Q97JZ7-F1
#
_entry.id   AF-Q97JZ7-F1
#
_cell.length_a   1.000
_cell.length_b   1.000
_cell.length_c   1.000
_cell.angle_alpha   90.00
_cell.angle_beta   90.00
_cell.angle_gamma   90.00
#
_symmetry.space_group_name_H-M   'P 1'
#
loop_
_entity.id
_entity.type
_entity.pdbx_description
1 polymer ?
#
loop_
_entity_poly.entity_id
_entity_poly.type
_entity_poly.pdbx_seq_one_letter_code
_entity_poly.pdbx_strand_id
1 'polypeptide(L)'
;MGITEDYASITKLLTNDLRLKTLMKIPTEDIDNYGKLVTEYFIEGKISYVPITKNDSCRIKFYAAPSLSTNNIFIKRETLVIEIYIPNEIDRDENNFFKRRGNKIVDRLIHLIHNKRVAQKLFLLENHNELPSSTPNYSRMFVQFLYKKVYGN
;
A
#
# COMPACT_ATOMS: atom_id res chain seq x y z
N MET A 1 -4.20 -3.41 21.02
CA MET A 1 -5.10 -3.17 19.87
C MET A 1 -4.23 -2.73 18.72
N GLY A 2 -4.01 -3.62 17.74
CA GLY A 2 -3.09 -3.38 16.62
C GLY A 2 -3.71 -2.53 15.50
N ILE A 3 -3.08 -2.45 14.33
CA ILE A 3 -3.74 -1.87 13.13
C ILE A 3 -4.97 -2.66 12.66
N THR A 4 -5.14 -3.88 13.16
CA THR A 4 -6.20 -4.82 12.78
C THR A 4 -7.60 -4.23 12.88
N GLU A 5 -7.83 -3.28 13.79
CA GLU A 5 -9.13 -2.62 13.97
C GLU A 5 -9.38 -1.45 12.99
N ASP A 6 -8.33 -0.94 12.30
CA ASP A 6 -8.42 0.24 11.44
C ASP A 6 -8.18 -0.06 9.94
N TYR A 7 -8.03 -1.33 9.56
CA TYR A 7 -7.85 -1.69 8.15
C TYR A 7 -9.02 -1.21 7.29
N ALA A 8 -10.26 -1.27 7.77
CA ALA A 8 -11.41 -0.73 7.05
C ALA A 8 -11.25 0.75 6.66
N SER A 9 -10.63 1.56 7.52
CA SER A 9 -10.39 2.99 7.24
C SER A 9 -9.30 3.19 6.19
N ILE A 10 -8.25 2.37 6.24
CA ILE A 10 -7.17 2.38 5.24
C ILE A 10 -7.70 1.87 3.90
N THR A 11 -8.39 0.74 3.88
CA THR A 11 -9.04 0.19 2.70
C THR A 11 -9.93 1.24 2.06
N LYS A 12 -10.84 1.86 2.82
CA LYS A 12 -11.73 2.92 2.32
C LYS A 12 -10.96 4.11 1.77
N LEU A 13 -9.89 4.55 2.43
CA LEU A 13 -9.03 5.63 1.95
C LEU A 13 -8.42 5.29 0.58
N LEU A 14 -7.87 4.09 0.44
CA LEU A 14 -7.22 3.64 -0.80
C LEU A 14 -8.24 3.41 -1.92
N THR A 15 -9.36 2.75 -1.63
CA THR A 15 -10.41 2.45 -2.61
C THR A 15 -11.21 3.67 -3.04
N ASN A 16 -11.17 4.78 -2.31
CA ASN A 16 -11.86 6.01 -2.72
C ASN A 16 -10.98 6.92 -3.60
N ASP A 17 -9.68 6.64 -3.69
CA ASP A 17 -8.77 7.49 -4.45
C ASP A 17 -8.76 7.14 -5.95
N LEU A 18 -9.51 7.89 -6.76
CA LEU A 18 -9.58 7.66 -8.20
C LEU A 18 -8.20 7.73 -8.87
N ARG A 19 -7.34 8.67 -8.45
CA ARG A 19 -6.00 8.84 -9.00
C ARG A 19 -5.14 7.59 -8.75
N LEU A 20 -5.22 7.01 -7.56
CA LEU A 20 -4.54 5.76 -7.23
C LEU A 20 -5.04 4.61 -8.10
N LYS A 21 -6.36 4.45 -8.29
CA LYS A 21 -6.92 3.43 -9.18
C LYS A 21 -6.42 3.57 -10.62
N THR A 22 -6.37 4.80 -11.14
CA THR A 22 -5.83 5.09 -12.48
C THR A 22 -4.34 4.76 -12.57
N LEU A 23 -3.55 5.13 -11.57
CA LEU A 23 -2.12 4.79 -11.52
C LEU A 23 -1.90 3.28 -11.49
N MET A 24 -2.75 2.56 -10.77
CA MET A 24 -2.74 1.10 -10.69
C MET A 24 -3.26 0.40 -11.94
N LYS A 25 -3.76 1.13 -12.95
CA LYS A 25 -4.37 0.57 -14.17
C LYS A 25 -5.52 -0.41 -13.84
N ILE A 26 -6.34 -0.08 -12.84
CA ILE A 26 -7.55 -0.87 -12.55
C ILE A 26 -8.55 -0.69 -13.71
N PRO A 27 -9.13 -1.77 -14.27
CA PRO A 27 -10.13 -1.70 -15.32
C PRO A 27 -11.34 -0.88 -14.88
N THR A 28 -11.93 -0.11 -15.80
CA THR A 28 -13.07 0.76 -15.49
C THR A 28 -14.28 0.00 -14.95
N GLU A 29 -14.50 -1.24 -15.41
CA GLU A 29 -15.54 -2.14 -14.92
C GLU A 29 -15.37 -2.53 -13.43
N ASP A 30 -14.16 -2.42 -12.90
CA ASP A 30 -13.83 -2.80 -11.52
C ASP A 30 -13.77 -1.58 -10.57
N ILE A 31 -13.72 -0.35 -11.10
CA ILE A 31 -13.54 0.89 -10.30
C ILE A 31 -14.66 1.09 -9.28
N ASP A 32 -15.89 0.69 -9.61
CA ASP A 32 -17.07 0.84 -8.75
C ASP A 32 -17.43 -0.47 -8.01
N ASN A 33 -16.75 -1.58 -8.32
CA ASN A 33 -16.95 -2.85 -7.65
C ASN A 33 -16.07 -2.95 -6.40
N TYR A 34 -16.59 -2.47 -5.26
CA TYR A 34 -15.86 -2.50 -3.99
C TYR A 34 -15.36 -3.90 -3.60
N GLY A 35 -16.15 -4.96 -3.87
CA GLY A 35 -15.74 -6.34 -3.61
C GLY A 35 -14.46 -6.71 -4.35
N LYS A 36 -14.42 -6.47 -5.67
CA LYS A 36 -13.21 -6.69 -6.48
C LYS A 36 -12.04 -5.81 -6.03
N LEU A 37 -12.31 -4.54 -5.71
CA LEU A 37 -11.27 -3.64 -5.20
C LEU A 37 -10.54 -4.22 -3.99
N VAL A 38 -11.26 -4.75 -3.00
CA VAL A 38 -10.65 -5.27 -1.77
C VAL A 38 -10.06 -6.67 -1.92
N THR A 39 -10.60 -7.51 -2.81
CA THR A 39 -10.10 -8.88 -2.99
C THR A 39 -8.95 -8.99 -3.98
N GLU A 40 -8.92 -8.14 -5.02
CA GLU A 40 -7.97 -8.26 -6.13
C GLU A 40 -6.89 -7.17 -6.14
N TYR A 41 -7.23 -5.95 -5.71
CA TYR A 41 -6.36 -4.77 -5.91
C TYR A 41 -5.80 -4.19 -4.60
N PHE A 42 -6.56 -4.18 -3.51
CA PHE A 42 -6.20 -3.62 -2.20
C PHE A 42 -6.31 -4.68 -1.11
N ILE A 43 -5.32 -5.55 -1.04
CA ILE A 43 -5.32 -6.79 -0.25
C ILE A 43 -4.78 -6.53 1.16
N GLU A 44 -5.53 -6.97 2.17
CA GLU A 44 -5.08 -6.95 3.58
C GLU A 44 -4.33 -8.25 3.95
N GLY A 45 -3.21 -8.15 4.68
CA GLY A 45 -2.60 -9.29 5.39
C GLY A 45 -1.11 -9.53 5.13
N LYS A 46 -0.47 -10.41 5.93
CA LYS A 46 0.97 -10.76 5.83
C LYS A 46 1.28 -11.93 4.90
N ILE A 47 0.41 -12.93 4.79
CA ILE A 47 0.76 -14.21 4.16
C ILE A 47 0.60 -14.15 2.62
N SER A 48 1.50 -14.88 1.98
CA SER A 48 1.92 -14.87 0.58
C SER A 48 1.07 -15.78 -0.32
N TYR A 49 1.02 -15.45 -1.60
CA TYR A 49 0.24 -16.09 -2.68
C TYR A 49 -1.23 -15.66 -2.75
N VAL A 50 -1.45 -14.39 -3.08
CA VAL A 50 -2.51 -14.12 -4.05
C VAL A 50 -1.90 -14.50 -5.41
N PRO A 51 -2.35 -15.60 -6.06
CA PRO A 51 -1.90 -15.89 -7.41
C PRO A 51 -2.31 -14.71 -8.26
N ILE A 52 -1.30 -13.96 -8.66
CA ILE A 52 -1.44 -12.87 -9.58
C ILE A 52 -1.70 -13.52 -10.95
N THR A 53 -2.96 -13.77 -11.26
CA THR A 53 -3.40 -14.47 -12.47
C THR A 53 -3.64 -13.51 -13.64
N LYS A 54 -3.88 -12.22 -13.36
CA LYS A 54 -4.01 -11.15 -14.36
C LYS A 54 -2.82 -10.20 -14.29
N ASN A 55 -2.13 -9.99 -15.41
CA ASN A 55 -0.93 -9.17 -15.53
C ASN A 55 -1.20 -7.69 -15.86
N ASP A 56 -2.46 -7.28 -15.78
CA ASP A 56 -2.88 -6.04 -16.45
C ASP A 56 -2.91 -4.83 -15.50
N SER A 57 -2.79 -5.08 -14.18
CA SER A 57 -2.94 -4.04 -13.16
C SER A 57 -1.98 -4.23 -11.98
N CYS A 58 -1.66 -3.12 -11.34
CA CYS A 58 -0.92 -3.11 -10.09
C CYS A 58 -1.78 -3.63 -8.94
N ARG A 59 -1.15 -4.18 -7.92
CA ARG A 59 -1.79 -4.58 -6.67
C ARG A 59 -1.09 -3.94 -5.49
N ILE A 60 -1.88 -3.57 -4.49
CA ILE A 60 -1.40 -3.04 -3.23
C ILE A 60 -1.79 -4.03 -2.14
N LYS A 61 -0.79 -4.44 -1.37
CA LYS A 61 -0.96 -5.27 -0.18
C LYS A 61 -0.54 -4.47 1.03
N PHE A 62 -1.30 -4.50 2.10
CA PHE A 62 -0.96 -3.75 3.31
C PHE A 62 -1.24 -4.53 4.59
N TYR A 63 -0.40 -4.31 5.60
CA TYR A 63 -0.46 -5.02 6.87
C TYR A 63 0.28 -4.28 7.98
N ALA A 64 -0.07 -4.54 9.24
CA ALA A 64 0.76 -4.14 10.38
C ALA A 64 1.98 -5.03 10.52
N ALA A 65 3.15 -4.42 10.70
CA ALA A 65 4.34 -5.10 11.18
C ALA A 65 4.86 -4.46 12.48
N PRO A 66 5.43 -5.24 13.41
CA PRO A 66 6.18 -4.65 14.51
C PRO A 66 7.36 -3.84 13.93
N SER A 67 7.57 -2.63 14.46
CA SER A 67 8.75 -1.82 14.14
C SER A 67 10.00 -2.53 14.63
N LEU A 68 10.99 -2.70 13.77
CA LEU A 68 12.26 -3.37 14.08
C LEU A 68 13.18 -2.52 14.96
N SER A 69 12.86 -1.24 15.22
CA SER A 69 13.84 -0.25 15.65
C SER A 69 13.84 0.11 17.15
N THR A 70 13.31 -0.72 18.04
CA THR A 70 13.36 -0.42 19.48
C THR A 70 14.09 -1.50 20.26
N ASN A 71 15.31 -1.18 20.74
CA ASN A 71 16.02 -1.91 21.81
C ASN A 71 15.26 -1.91 23.16
N ASN A 72 14.03 -1.39 23.18
CA ASN A 72 13.16 -1.32 24.33
C ASN A 72 11.99 -2.28 24.13
N ILE A 73 12.03 -3.42 24.82
CA ILE A 73 10.99 -4.47 24.81
C ILE A 73 9.61 -3.97 25.27
N PHE A 74 9.55 -2.82 25.95
CA PHE A 74 8.30 -2.22 26.44
C PHE A 74 7.66 -1.25 25.43
N ILE A 75 8.39 -0.82 24.39
CA ILE A 75 7.87 0.06 23.35
C ILE A 75 7.54 -0.77 22.11
N LYS A 76 6.30 -1.30 22.04
CA LYS A 76 5.78 -1.88 20.80
C LYS A 76 5.35 -0.75 19.86
N ARG A 77 6.28 -0.24 19.06
CA ARG A 77 5.91 0.57 17.88
C ARG A 77 5.42 -0.39 16.81
N GLU A 78 4.25 -0.12 16.27
CA GLU A 78 3.72 -0.84 15.12
C GLU A 78 3.82 0.06 13.89
N THR A 79 3.94 -0.58 12.73
CA THR A 79 4.14 0.07 11.44
C THR A 79 3.10 -0.43 10.46
N LEU A 80 2.58 0.45 9.62
CA LEU A 80 1.83 0.07 8.44
C LEU A 80 2.83 -0.16 7.32
N VAL A 81 2.87 -1.40 6.85
CA VAL A 81 3.62 -1.79 5.67
C VAL A 81 2.68 -1.83 4.49
N ILE A 82 3.11 -1.25 3.38
CA ILE A 82 2.43 -1.30 2.09
C ILE A 82 3.41 -1.84 1.05
N GLU A 83 3.07 -2.98 0.46
CA GLU A 83 3.76 -3.58 -0.68
C GLU A 83 2.98 -3.29 -1.95
N ILE A 84 3.67 -2.84 -2.99
CA ILE A 84 3.09 -2.49 -4.28
C ILE A 84 3.70 -3.46 -5.29
N TYR A 85 2.85 -4.26 -5.92
CA TYR A 85 3.22 -5.21 -6.96
C TYR A 85 2.85 -4.60 -8.30
N ILE A 86 3.84 -4.35 -9.15
CA ILE A 86 3.66 -3.68 -10.43
C ILE A 86 4.10 -4.65 -11.52
N PRO A 87 3.23 -5.01 -12.48
CA PRO A 87 3.64 -5.80 -13.63
C PRO A 87 4.74 -5.06 -14.40
N ASN A 88 5.83 -5.77 -14.73
CA ASN A 88 7.00 -5.20 -15.43
C ASN A 88 6.62 -4.55 -16.77
N GLU A 89 5.59 -5.08 -17.42
CA GLU A 89 5.06 -4.57 -18.69
C GLU A 89 4.47 -3.16 -18.56
N ILE A 90 3.86 -2.83 -17.41
CA ILE A 90 3.22 -1.52 -17.18
C ILE A 90 4.04 -0.58 -16.28
N ASP A 91 5.13 -1.06 -15.68
CA ASP A 91 6.00 -0.25 -14.82
C ASP A 91 6.75 0.82 -15.60
N ARG A 92 7.05 0.54 -16.89
CA ARG A 92 7.60 1.51 -17.83
C ARG A 92 6.51 2.51 -18.22
N ASP A 93 6.70 3.77 -17.85
CA ASP A 93 5.81 4.84 -18.30
C ASP A 93 6.07 5.10 -19.79
N GLU A 94 5.02 4.96 -20.60
CA GLU A 94 5.03 5.18 -22.06
C GLU A 94 5.63 6.54 -22.43
N ASN A 95 5.52 7.53 -21.53
CA ASN A 95 5.94 8.91 -21.76
C ASN A 95 7.31 9.27 -21.16
N ASN A 96 7.87 8.47 -20.25
CA ASN A 96 9.17 8.75 -19.63
C ASN A 96 9.74 7.52 -18.93
N PHE A 97 10.71 6.86 -19.56
CA PHE A 97 11.40 5.67 -19.02
C PHE A 97 11.99 5.89 -17.61
N PHE A 98 12.38 7.12 -17.25
CA PHE A 98 12.94 7.45 -15.94
C PHE A 98 11.87 7.67 -14.85
N LYS A 99 10.58 7.82 -15.21
CA LYS A 99 9.47 7.96 -14.26
C LYS A 99 8.68 6.66 -14.16
N ARG A 100 9.19 5.73 -13.37
CA ARG A 100 8.52 4.44 -13.12
C ARG A 100 7.14 4.64 -12.50
N ARG A 101 6.17 3.83 -12.93
CA ARG A 101 4.79 3.86 -12.42
C ARG A 101 4.77 3.63 -10.91
N GLY A 102 5.62 2.73 -10.43
CA GLY A 102 5.77 2.47 -9.00
C GLY A 102 6.04 3.72 -8.17
N ASN A 103 6.96 4.59 -8.60
CA ASN A 103 7.27 5.82 -7.89
C ASN A 103 6.05 6.73 -7.79
N LYS A 104 5.24 6.84 -8.84
CA LYS A 104 4.00 7.63 -8.83
C LYS A 104 2.97 7.06 -7.84
N ILE A 105 2.88 5.74 -7.73
CA ILE A 105 2.01 5.06 -6.76
C ILE A 105 2.52 5.33 -5.34
N VAL A 106 3.82 5.20 -5.09
CA VAL A 106 4.46 5.51 -3.80
C VAL A 106 4.20 6.96 -3.40
N ASP A 107 4.45 7.92 -4.28
CA ASP A 107 4.19 9.34 -4.04
C ASP A 107 2.72 9.59 -3.68
N ARG A 108 1.80 8.91 -4.37
CA ARG A 108 0.37 9.03 -4.07
C ARG A 108 0.02 8.46 -2.71
N LEU A 109 0.57 7.31 -2.33
CA LEU A 109 0.36 6.69 -1.03
C LEU A 109 0.90 7.56 0.11
N ILE A 110 2.12 8.10 -0.05
CA ILE A 110 2.71 9.06 0.89
C ILE A 110 1.77 10.26 1.03
N HIS A 111 1.30 10.84 -0.07
CA HIS A 111 0.36 11.96 -0.02
C HIS A 111 -0.96 11.62 0.69
N LEU A 112 -1.49 10.39 0.55
CA LEU A 112 -2.75 9.97 1.17
C LEU A 112 -2.62 9.67 2.67
N ILE A 113 -1.45 9.22 3.11
CA ILE A 113 -1.28 8.64 4.46
C ILE A 113 -0.39 9.51 5.35
N HIS A 114 0.72 10.03 4.82
CA HIS A 114 1.70 10.76 5.62
C HIS A 114 1.13 12.05 6.22
N ASN A 115 1.36 12.26 7.51
CA ASN A 115 0.86 13.41 8.29
C ASN A 115 -0.65 13.57 8.24
N LYS A 116 -1.39 12.54 7.82
CA LYS A 116 -2.85 12.55 7.80
C LYS A 116 -3.38 11.65 8.91
N ARG A 117 -4.48 12.12 9.52
CA ARG A 117 -5.23 11.33 10.48
C ARG A 117 -6.11 10.36 9.69
N VAL A 118 -5.87 9.07 9.86
CA VAL A 118 -6.74 8.01 9.35
C VAL A 118 -7.31 7.31 10.56
N ALA A 119 -8.63 7.42 10.75
CA ALA A 119 -9.32 7.06 11.98
C ALA A 119 -8.68 7.71 13.23
N GLN A 120 -8.18 6.90 14.18
CA GLN A 120 -7.55 7.38 15.41
C GLN A 120 -6.01 7.37 15.35
N LYS A 121 -5.42 7.29 14.15
CA LYS A 121 -3.97 7.17 13.97
C LYS A 121 -3.40 8.29 13.12
N LEU A 122 -2.21 8.75 13.50
CA LEU A 122 -1.38 9.63 12.68
C LEU A 122 -0.21 8.81 12.14
N PHE A 123 -0.03 8.85 10.83
CA PHE A 123 1.00 8.09 10.13
C PHE A 123 2.18 8.97 9.72
N LEU A 124 3.40 8.51 10.02
CA LEU A 124 4.66 9.16 9.68
C LEU A 124 5.44 8.24 8.75
N LEU A 125 5.90 8.76 7.61
CA LEU A 125 6.71 8.00 6.69
C LEU A 125 8.02 7.61 7.40
N GLU A 126 8.31 6.31 7.41
CA GLU A 126 9.53 5.76 7.98
C GLU A 126 10.51 5.36 6.87
N ASN A 127 10.01 4.69 5.84
CA ASN A 127 10.85 4.20 4.76
C ASN A 127 10.05 3.97 3.48
N HIS A 128 10.71 4.03 2.33
CA HIS A 128 10.20 3.48 1.08
C HIS A 128 11.37 3.01 0.21
N ASN A 129 11.29 1.83 -0.36
CA ASN A 129 12.34 1.27 -1.21
C ASN A 129 11.76 0.36 -2.28
N GLU A 130 12.53 0.16 -3.35
CA GLU A 130 12.32 -0.95 -4.25
C GLU A 130 12.96 -2.22 -3.67
N LEU A 131 12.25 -3.34 -3.77
CA LEU A 131 12.72 -4.64 -3.31
C LEU A 131 12.66 -5.65 -4.47
N PRO A 132 13.55 -6.66 -4.48
CA PRO A 132 13.41 -7.78 -5.39
C PRO A 132 12.03 -8.43 -5.23
N SER A 133 11.34 -8.65 -6.34
CA SER A 133 10.08 -9.39 -6.35
C SER A 133 10.37 -10.88 -6.51
N SER A 134 9.82 -11.70 -5.61
CA SER A 134 9.76 -13.16 -5.79
C SER A 134 8.65 -13.57 -6.76
N THR A 135 7.79 -12.65 -7.16
CA THR A 135 6.72 -12.89 -8.14
C THR A 135 7.27 -12.62 -9.55
N PRO A 136 7.33 -13.64 -10.43
CA PRO A 136 7.81 -13.47 -11.80
C PRO A 136 7.04 -12.38 -12.54
N ASN A 137 7.72 -11.56 -13.33
CA ASN A 137 7.16 -10.44 -14.11
C ASN A 137 6.61 -9.26 -13.29
N TYR A 138 6.94 -9.17 -12.01
CA TYR A 138 6.59 -8.01 -11.18
C TYR A 138 7.82 -7.31 -10.64
N SER A 139 7.75 -5.99 -10.53
CA SER A 139 8.58 -5.21 -9.63
C SER A 139 7.82 -5.02 -8.32
N ARG A 140 8.56 -4.97 -7.21
CA ARG A 140 7.98 -4.78 -5.88
C ARG A 140 8.51 -3.49 -5.27
N MET A 141 7.61 -2.58 -4.95
CA MET A 141 7.93 -1.43 -4.11
C MET A 141 7.35 -1.60 -2.72
N PHE A 142 7.97 -0.96 -1.76
CA PHE A 142 7.61 -1.04 -0.36
C PHE A 142 7.56 0.37 0.23
N VAL A 143 6.54 0.65 1.03
CA VAL A 143 6.37 1.89 1.80
C VAL A 143 5.99 1.52 3.22
N GLN A 144 6.63 2.14 4.19
CA GLN A 144 6.43 1.89 5.61
C GLN A 144 6.13 3.18 6.35
N PHE A 145 5.07 3.14 7.16
CA PHE A 145 4.67 4.23 8.02
C PHE A 145 4.69 3.80 9.48
N LEU A 146 5.37 4.57 10.32
CA LEU A 146 5.13 4.53 11.75
C LEU A 146 3.76 5.12 12.03
N TYR A 147 3.05 4.58 13.01
CA TYR A 147 1.83 5.23 13.49
C TYR A 147 1.80 5.34 15.00
N LYS A 148 1.13 6.39 15.47
CA LYS A 148 0.76 6.56 16.86
C LYS A 148 -0.74 6.73 16.99
N LYS A 149 -1.32 6.16 18.04
CA LYS A 149 -2.71 6.44 18.41
C LYS A 149 -2.80 7.88 18.89
N VAL A 150 -3.75 8.62 18.32
CA VAL A 150 -4.09 9.97 18.73
C VAL A 150 -5.38 9.86 19.54
N TYR A 151 -5.24 9.93 20.85
CA TYR A 151 -6.37 10.14 21.74
C TYR A 151 -6.82 11.59 21.55
N GLY A 152 -8.05 11.78 21.10
CA GLY A 152 -8.63 13.13 21.03
C GLY A 152 -8.98 13.62 22.43
N ASN A 153 -8.83 14.93 22.65
CA ASN A 153 -9.62 15.66 23.64
C ASN A 153 -11.10 15.61 23.27
#